data_AF-A0A3D5SPD7-F1
#
_entry.id   AF-A0A3D5SPD7-F1
#
_cell.length_a   1.000
_cell.length_b   1.000
_cell.length_c   1.000
_cell.angle_alpha   90.00
_cell.angle_beta   90.00
_cell.angle_gamma   90.00
#
_symmetry.space_group_name_H-M   'P 1'
#
loop_
_entity.id
_entity.type
_entity.pdbx_description
1 polymer ?
#
loop_
_entity_poly.entity_id
_entity_poly.type
_entity_poly.pdbx_seq_one_letter_code
_entity_poly.pdbx_strand_id
1 'polypeptide(L)'
;MINQHLVIIGFMGSGKTTVARALARALNCRAIDLDRHITDSEQRTPKQIIDQDDEDRFREIETELLRTVLDGEIGSVIAAGGGAWTIAENRQLIAGHGAAAIWLDAPFELCWQRIEAGGGNGAPAPPPE
;
A
#
# COMPACT_ATOMS: atom_id res chain seq x y z
N MET A 1 16.57 10.58 11.55
CA MET A 1 15.61 9.48 11.34
C MET A 1 14.30 9.88 12.00
N ILE A 2 13.18 9.43 11.46
CA ILE A 2 11.85 9.72 12.02
C ILE A 2 11.52 8.73 13.14
N ASN A 3 10.75 9.17 14.14
CA ASN A 3 10.44 8.40 15.34
C ASN A 3 9.13 7.60 15.25
N GLN A 4 8.41 7.69 14.13
CA GLN A 4 7.18 6.94 13.89
C GLN A 4 7.07 6.59 12.41
N HIS A 5 6.28 5.57 12.08
CA HIS A 5 5.98 5.22 10.69
C HIS A 5 5.01 6.22 10.07
N LEU A 6 5.18 6.45 8.77
CA LEU A 6 4.24 7.21 7.94
C LEU A 6 3.62 6.26 6.92
N VAL A 7 2.35 5.95 7.06
CA VAL A 7 1.63 5.01 6.19
C VAL A 7 0.84 5.78 5.15
N ILE A 8 1.29 5.75 3.91
CA ILE A 8 0.64 6.39 2.77
C ILE A 8 -0.44 5.46 2.23
N ILE A 9 -1.69 5.92 2.27
CA ILE A 9 -2.89 5.24 1.81
C ILE A 9 -3.54 6.00 0.65
N GLY A 10 -4.44 5.35 -0.09
CA GLY A 10 -5.16 5.94 -1.22
C GLY A 10 -5.33 4.96 -2.37
N PHE A 11 -6.11 5.34 -3.37
CA PHE A 11 -6.46 4.46 -4.48
C PHE A 11 -5.23 4.06 -5.32
N MET A 12 -5.31 2.94 -6.04
CA MET A 12 -4.27 2.59 -7.02
C MET A 12 -4.16 3.72 -8.07
N GLY A 13 -2.96 3.97 -8.59
CA GLY A 13 -2.72 5.10 -9.51
C GLY A 13 -2.60 6.49 -8.83
N SER A 14 -2.92 6.63 -7.53
CA SER A 14 -2.79 7.94 -6.85
C SER A 14 -1.35 8.43 -6.72
N GLY A 15 -0.36 7.51 -6.79
CA GLY A 15 1.07 7.83 -6.75
C GLY A 15 1.76 7.53 -5.41
N LYS A 16 1.14 6.70 -4.55
CA LYS A 16 1.64 6.35 -3.21
C LYS A 16 3.12 5.96 -3.20
N THR A 17 3.54 5.03 -4.06
CA THR A 17 4.93 4.58 -4.15
C THR A 17 5.89 5.72 -4.51
N THR A 18 5.49 6.60 -5.43
CA THR A 18 6.28 7.76 -5.84
C THR A 18 6.45 8.75 -4.68
N VAL A 19 5.35 9.09 -4.00
CA VAL A 19 5.36 9.98 -2.83
C VAL A 19 6.15 9.36 -1.67
N ALA A 20 5.97 8.07 -1.39
CA ALA A 20 6.69 7.37 -0.33
C ALA A 20 8.20 7.42 -0.52
N ARG A 21 8.68 7.15 -1.74
CA ARG A 21 10.11 7.23 -2.07
C ARG A 21 10.66 8.66 -1.95
N ALA A 22 9.92 9.66 -2.44
CA ALA A 22 10.33 11.05 -2.33
C ALA A 22 10.39 11.51 -0.87
N LEU A 23 9.36 11.19 -0.09
CA LEU A 23 9.27 11.55 1.33
C LEU A 23 10.35 10.85 2.16
N ALA A 24 10.57 9.55 1.95
CA ALA A 24 11.63 8.82 2.65
C ALA A 24 13.02 9.39 2.37
N ARG A 25 13.30 9.79 1.11
CA ARG A 25 14.55 10.47 0.76
C ARG A 25 14.70 11.80 1.50
N ALA A 26 13.64 12.61 1.55
CA ALA A 26 13.66 13.89 2.26
C ALA A 26 13.84 13.73 3.77
N LEU A 27 13.31 12.65 4.35
CA LEU A 27 13.37 12.33 5.77
C LEU A 27 14.60 11.48 6.16
N ASN A 28 15.42 11.09 5.18
CA ASN A 28 16.54 10.17 5.35
C ASN A 28 16.15 8.88 6.11
N CYS A 29 15.09 8.22 5.65
CA CYS A 29 14.62 6.94 6.17
C CYS A 29 14.27 5.97 5.03
N ARG A 30 13.77 4.78 5.37
CA ARG A 30 13.42 3.76 4.38
C ARG A 30 12.03 4.03 3.78
N ALA A 31 11.90 3.76 2.49
CA ALA A 31 10.60 3.61 1.83
C ALA A 31 10.31 2.11 1.68
N ILE A 32 9.13 1.69 2.11
CA ILE A 32 8.62 0.32 1.97
C ILE A 32 7.37 0.38 1.10
N ASP A 33 7.27 -0.50 0.13
CA ASP A 33 6.09 -0.67 -0.72
C ASP A 33 5.55 -2.07 -0.43
N LEU A 34 4.35 -2.15 0.17
CA LEU A 34 3.80 -3.42 0.63
C LEU A 34 3.52 -4.38 -0.53
N ASP A 35 2.94 -3.90 -1.63
CA ASP A 35 2.64 -4.73 -2.80
C ASP A 35 3.92 -5.34 -3.39
N ARG A 36 5.00 -4.55 -3.44
CA ARG A 36 6.31 -5.04 -3.87
C ARG A 36 6.87 -6.06 -2.88
N HIS A 37 6.79 -5.79 -1.59
CA HIS A 37 7.33 -6.69 -0.57
C HIS A 37 6.57 -8.02 -0.57
N ILE A 38 5.25 -8.01 -0.71
CA ILE A 38 4.43 -9.23 -0.91
C ILE A 38 4.90 -9.97 -2.17
N THR A 39 5.11 -9.26 -3.28
CA THR A 39 5.59 -9.91 -4.53
C THR A 39 6.96 -10.57 -4.34
N ASP A 40 7.87 -9.90 -3.63
CA ASP A 40 9.21 -10.41 -3.33
C ASP A 40 9.17 -11.61 -2.37
N SER A 41 8.23 -11.66 -1.41
CA SER A 41 8.09 -12.78 -0.46
C SER A 41 7.31 -13.97 -1.02
N GLU A 42 6.21 -13.72 -1.71
CA GLU A 42 5.29 -14.73 -2.24
C GLU A 42 5.70 -15.25 -3.62
N GLN A 43 6.64 -14.58 -4.29
CA GLN A 43 7.01 -14.83 -5.70
C GLN A 43 5.81 -14.78 -6.66
N ARG A 44 4.76 -14.06 -6.25
CA ARG A 44 3.47 -13.90 -6.95
C ARG A 44 3.01 -12.47 -6.79
N THR A 45 2.50 -11.88 -7.85
CA THR A 45 1.90 -10.54 -7.81
C THR A 45 0.58 -10.56 -7.02
N PRO A 46 0.12 -9.41 -6.47
CA PRO A 46 -1.20 -9.30 -5.86
C PRO A 46 -2.31 -9.88 -6.73
N LYS A 47 -2.28 -9.62 -8.04
CA LYS A 47 -3.25 -10.18 -8.99
C LYS A 47 -3.22 -11.70 -9.01
N GLN A 48 -2.03 -12.31 -9.07
CA GLN A 48 -1.91 -13.78 -9.09
C GLN A 48 -2.39 -14.41 -7.79
N ILE A 49 -2.12 -13.77 -6.64
CA ILE A 49 -2.61 -14.24 -5.34
C ILE A 49 -4.13 -14.17 -5.31
N ILE A 50 -4.74 -13.05 -5.70
CA ILE A 50 -6.20 -12.91 -5.73
C ILE A 50 -6.85 -13.89 -6.71
N ASP A 51 -6.26 -14.08 -7.89
CA ASP A 51 -6.79 -14.99 -8.92
C ASP A 51 -6.69 -16.48 -8.49
N GLN A 52 -5.72 -16.86 -7.65
CA GLN A 52 -5.46 -18.25 -7.22
C GLN A 52 -6.09 -18.57 -5.86
N ASP A 53 -5.97 -17.64 -4.92
CA ASP A 53 -6.21 -17.85 -3.50
C ASP A 53 -7.35 -16.98 -2.95
N ASP A 54 -7.97 -16.13 -3.79
CA ASP A 54 -8.99 -15.11 -3.45
C ASP A 54 -8.49 -13.81 -2.80
N GLU A 55 -9.38 -12.81 -2.77
CA GLU A 55 -9.07 -11.48 -2.22
C GLU A 55 -8.89 -11.50 -0.70
N ASP A 56 -9.66 -12.32 0.01
CA ASP A 56 -9.57 -12.40 1.46
C ASP A 56 -8.19 -12.91 1.88
N ARG A 57 -7.67 -13.93 1.18
CA ARG A 57 -6.31 -14.42 1.42
C ARG A 57 -5.24 -13.38 1.15
N PHE A 58 -5.38 -12.58 0.08
CA PHE A 58 -4.46 -11.47 -0.17
C PHE A 58 -4.49 -10.43 0.96
N ARG A 59 -5.68 -10.13 1.51
CA ARG A 59 -5.83 -9.20 2.64
C ARG A 59 -5.21 -9.71 3.92
N GLU A 60 -5.30 -11.01 4.20
CA GLU A 60 -4.59 -11.63 5.32
C GLU A 60 -3.07 -11.43 5.20
N ILE A 61 -2.50 -11.76 4.04
CA ILE A 61 -1.05 -11.60 3.76
C ILE A 61 -0.63 -10.13 3.89
N GLU A 62 -1.41 -9.21 3.31
CA GLU A 62 -1.17 -7.76 3.39
C GLU A 62 -1.18 -7.25 4.84
N THR A 63 -2.13 -7.74 5.65
CA THR A 63 -2.29 -7.37 7.07
C THR A 63 -1.14 -7.91 7.92
N GLU A 64 -0.75 -9.17 7.72
CA GLU A 64 0.39 -9.78 8.39
C GLU A 64 1.70 -9.03 8.09
N LEU A 65 1.93 -8.70 6.83
CA LEU A 65 3.12 -7.96 6.43
C LEU A 65 3.12 -6.52 6.97
N LEU A 66 1.98 -5.83 6.94
CA LEU A 66 1.85 -4.50 7.55
C LEU A 66 2.23 -4.54 9.03
N ARG A 67 1.73 -5.54 9.78
CA ARG A 67 2.11 -5.75 11.19
C ARG A 67 3.63 -5.90 11.35
N THR A 68 4.25 -6.81 10.61
CA THR A 68 5.71 -7.03 10.67
C THR A 68 6.50 -5.77 10.36
N VAL A 69 6.04 -4.94 9.42
CA VAL A 69 6.70 -3.68 9.08
C VAL A 69 6.53 -2.64 10.18
N LEU A 70 5.36 -2.57 10.82
CA LEU A 70 5.07 -1.64 11.91
C LEU A 70 5.76 -2.04 13.23
N ASP A 71 6.03 -3.33 13.45
CA ASP A 71 6.81 -3.83 14.60
C ASP A 71 8.29 -3.41 14.55
N GLY A 72 8.76 -2.90 13.40
CA GLY A 72 10.14 -2.46 13.23
C GLY A 72 10.46 -1.18 14.03
N GLU A 73 11.55 -1.19 14.79
CA GLU A 73 11.93 -0.05 15.66
C GLU A 73 12.28 1.25 14.92
N ILE A 74 12.60 1.18 13.62
CA ILE A 74 13.03 2.33 12.83
C ILE A 74 11.88 2.86 11.99
N GLY A 75 11.44 4.08 12.31
CA GLY A 75 10.39 4.78 11.57
C GLY A 75 10.68 4.85 10.07
N SER A 76 9.70 4.42 9.28
CA SER A 76 9.80 4.26 7.82
C SER A 76 8.56 4.84 7.14
N VAL A 77 8.69 5.19 5.86
CA VAL A 77 7.54 5.58 5.01
C VAL A 77 7.03 4.36 4.26
N ILE A 78 5.76 4.02 4.44
CA ILE A 78 5.15 2.78 3.95
C ILE A 78 4.07 3.14 2.93
N ALA A 79 4.20 2.71 1.69
CA ALA A 79 3.11 2.73 0.71
C ALA A 79 2.29 1.44 0.88
N ALA A 80 1.05 1.58 1.33
CA ALA A 80 0.12 0.45 1.46
C ALA A 80 -0.61 0.17 0.15
N GLY A 81 -1.19 -1.03 -0.01
CA GLY A 81 -2.03 -1.36 -1.15
C GLY A 81 -3.32 -0.53 -1.19
N GLY A 82 -3.95 -0.46 -2.36
CA GLY A 82 -5.15 0.38 -2.58
C GLY A 82 -6.35 0.02 -1.69
N GLY A 83 -6.46 -1.26 -1.30
CA GLY A 83 -7.50 -1.77 -0.40
C GLY A 83 -7.08 -1.83 1.07
N ALA A 84 -5.81 -1.60 1.42
CA ALA A 84 -5.31 -1.82 2.77
C ALA A 84 -6.12 -1.07 3.85
N TRP A 85 -6.58 0.15 3.55
CA TRP A 85 -7.32 0.99 4.50
C TRP A 85 -8.74 0.50 4.77
N THR A 86 -9.36 -0.31 3.90
CA THR A 86 -10.74 -0.80 4.10
C THR A 86 -10.80 -1.84 5.22
N ILE A 87 -9.70 -2.56 5.47
CA ILE A 87 -9.56 -3.54 6.54
C ILE A 87 -9.48 -2.84 7.91
N ALA A 88 -10.41 -3.18 8.81
CA ALA A 88 -10.49 -2.55 10.14
C ALA A 88 -9.25 -2.83 10.99
N GLU A 89 -8.72 -4.04 10.90
CA GLU A 89 -7.50 -4.45 11.59
C GLU A 89 -6.29 -3.60 11.19
N ASN A 90 -6.11 -3.30 9.89
CA ASN A 90 -5.03 -2.43 9.43
C ASN A 90 -5.11 -1.03 10.06
N ARG A 91 -6.31 -0.46 10.18
CA ARG A 91 -6.48 0.84 10.86
C ARG A 91 -6.11 0.77 12.34
N GLN A 92 -6.48 -0.32 13.01
CA GLN A 92 -6.12 -0.56 14.41
C GLN A 92 -4.61 -0.77 14.59
N LEU A 93 -3.96 -1.52 13.70
CA LEU A 93 -2.52 -1.72 13.70
C LEU A 93 -1.79 -0.40 13.53
N ILE A 94 -2.15 0.41 12.53
CA ILE A 94 -1.54 1.71 12.28
C ILE A 94 -1.67 2.62 13.52
N ALA A 95 -2.87 2.72 14.09
CA ALA A 95 -3.11 3.53 15.28
C ALA A 95 -2.37 3.01 16.51
N GLY A 96 -2.37 1.69 16.73
CA GLY A 96 -1.74 1.04 17.89
C GLY A 96 -0.22 1.18 17.93
N HIS A 97 0.42 1.30 16.77
CA HIS A 97 1.87 1.55 16.65
C HIS A 97 2.23 3.05 16.69
N GLY A 98 1.24 3.94 16.92
CA GLY A 98 1.47 5.39 16.87
C GLY A 98 1.89 5.89 15.48
N ALA A 99 1.58 5.14 14.42
CA ALA A 99 1.91 5.52 13.05
C ALA A 99 0.92 6.57 12.52
N ALA A 100 1.40 7.49 11.68
CA ALA A 100 0.55 8.46 11.02
C ALA A 100 0.06 7.92 9.67
N ALA A 101 -1.26 7.87 9.47
CA ALA A 101 -1.86 7.60 8.17
C ALA A 101 -1.92 8.89 7.33
N ILE A 102 -1.40 8.85 6.11
CA ILE A 102 -1.39 9.95 5.15
C ILE A 102 -2.22 9.53 3.94
N TRP A 103 -3.37 10.15 3.77
CA TRP A 103 -4.20 9.88 2.60
C TRP A 103 -3.75 10.73 1.41
N LEU A 104 -3.29 10.04 0.36
CA LEU A 104 -3.03 10.66 -0.92
C LEU A 104 -4.32 10.69 -1.73
N ASP A 105 -5.07 11.77 -1.55
CA ASP A 105 -6.29 12.06 -2.26
C ASP A 105 -5.99 12.51 -3.70
N ALA A 106 -6.56 11.79 -4.66
CA ALA A 106 -6.39 12.05 -6.08
C ALA A 106 -7.71 11.69 -6.80
N PRO A 107 -8.14 12.50 -7.79
CA PRO A 107 -9.34 12.20 -8.55
C PRO A 107 -9.29 10.80 -9.17
N PHE A 108 -10.43 10.12 -9.19
CA PHE A 108 -10.55 8.77 -9.74
C PHE A 108 -10.11 8.73 -11.20
N GLU A 109 -10.52 9.71 -12.00
CA GLU A 109 -10.21 9.81 -13.43
C GLU A 109 -8.70 9.89 -13.67
N LEU A 110 -7.99 10.66 -12.85
CA LEU A 110 -6.53 10.76 -12.91
C LEU A 110 -5.88 9.42 -12.54
N CYS A 111 -6.39 8.76 -11.51
CA CYS A 111 -5.89 7.45 -11.09
C CYS A 111 -6.09 6.42 -12.19
N TRP A 112 -7.28 6.40 -12.81
CA TRP A 112 -7.65 5.52 -13.90
C TRP A 112 -6.76 5.70 -15.13
N GLN A 113 -6.58 6.96 -15.58
CA GLN A 113 -5.68 7.28 -16.69
C GLN A 113 -4.25 6.75 -16.47
N ARG A 114 -3.73 6.84 -15.25
CA ARG A 114 -2.40 6.32 -14.91
C ARG A 114 -2.33 4.79 -14.92
N ILE A 115 -3.39 4.11 -14.53
CA ILE A 115 -3.48 2.64 -14.56
C ILE A 115 -3.51 2.14 -16.00
N GLU A 116 -4.31 2.78 -16.87
CA GLU A 116 -4.38 2.45 -18.30
C GLU A 116 -3.05 2.68 -19.00
N ALA A 117 -2.42 3.84 -18.78
CA ALA A 117 -1.13 4.17 -19.38
C ALA A 117 0.02 3.25 -18.92
N GLY A 118 -0.11 2.62 -17.75
CA GLY A 118 0.85 1.68 -17.19
C GLY A 118 0.82 0.27 -17.80
N GLY A 119 -0.08 -0.02 -18.74
CA GLY A 119 -0.18 -1.32 -19.41
C GLY A 119 -0.88 -2.42 -18.58
N GLY A 120 -1.81 -2.05 -17.71
CA GLY A 120 -2.44 -2.98 -16.77
C GLY A 120 -3.33 -4.06 -17.42
N ASN A 121 -2.79 -5.27 -17.62
CA ASN A 121 -3.55 -6.53 -17.81
C ASN A 121 -4.29 -6.99 -16.52
N GLY A 122 -4.71 -6.04 -15.67
CA GLY A 122 -5.23 -6.29 -14.33
C GLY A 122 -5.97 -5.12 -13.71
N ALA A 123 -6.35 -4.11 -14.49
CA ALA A 123 -7.22 -3.04 -14.00
C ALA A 123 -8.59 -3.64 -13.64
N PRO A 124 -9.11 -3.43 -12.41
CA PRO A 124 -10.50 -3.78 -12.11
C PRO A 124 -11.43 -2.99 -13.04
N ALA A 125 -12.57 -3.55 -13.42
CA ALA A 125 -13.54 -2.83 -14.24
C ALA A 125 -13.87 -1.46 -13.59
N PRO A 126 -14.11 -0.40 -14.40
CA PRO A 126 -14.55 0.87 -13.85
C PRO A 126 -15.78 0.63 -12.95
N PRO A 127 -15.91 1.36 -11.82
CA PRO A 127 -17.09 1.23 -10.97
C PRO A 127 -18.34 1.57 -11.80
N PRO A 128 -19.47 0.88 -11.56
CA PRO A 128 -20.74 1.24 -12.19
C PRO A 128 -21.12 2.67 -11.80
N GLU A 129 -21.70 3.40 -12.76
CA GLU A 129 -22.29 4.74 -12.56
C GLU A 129 -23.38 4.76 -11.47
#